data_AF-A0A2K9LV61-F1
#
_entry.id   AF-A0A2K9LV61-F1
#
_cell.length_a   1.000
_cell.length_b   1.000
_cell.length_c   1.000
_cell.angle_alpha   90.00
_cell.angle_beta   90.00
_cell.angle_gamma   90.00
#
_symmetry.space_group_name_H-M   'P 1'
#
loop_
_entity.id
_entity.type
_entity.pdbx_description
1 polymer ?
#
loop_
_entity_poly.entity_id
_entity_poly.type
_entity_poly.pdbx_seq_one_letter_code
_entity_poly.pdbx_strand_id
1 'polypeptide(L)'
;MNPILRPNNGSDPTNGGVFFYDWQMYISFAAFVFAILVIIFATVINITVYQKTKAKKSNVLQKDLFKALAIKTNYTDIKLMYGERKRVNNHFNYRAAFQELHLPKWYEENNSVKGTMLMLYNFTNILDIREQATNFWSRSIYCHILAAFGVGSNLISYLSFRFGDYGALSSMNLSWFFTALAISGTILLIAAWAWWVKIFTKLIKKLDEITVGNLPEEERKEVLKMFKLQASVPFTVNTTIIIPRKVDEDEANKVSTPKKEKVTA
;
A
#
# COMPACT_ATOMS: atom_id res chain seq x y z
N MET A 1 -22.12 45.49 -13.23
CA MET A 1 -21.05 44.49 -13.03
C MET A 1 -20.14 45.03 -11.94
N ASN A 2 -20.25 44.53 -10.71
CA ASN A 2 -19.37 44.95 -9.62
C ASN A 2 -17.97 44.37 -9.86
N PRO A 3 -16.89 45.16 -9.67
CA PRO A 3 -15.54 44.63 -9.77
C PRO A 3 -15.34 43.54 -8.72
N ILE A 4 -14.97 42.35 -9.19
CA ILE A 4 -14.51 41.25 -8.35
C ILE A 4 -13.22 41.72 -7.69
N LEU A 5 -13.30 42.12 -6.43
CA LEU A 5 -12.15 42.35 -5.58
C LEU A 5 -11.48 41.00 -5.35
N ARG A 6 -10.55 40.64 -6.23
CA ARG A 6 -9.53 39.65 -5.88
C ARG A 6 -8.81 40.17 -4.63
N PRO A 7 -8.40 39.32 -3.69
CA PRO A 7 -7.58 39.70 -2.54
C PRO A 7 -6.13 40.07 -2.95
N ASN A 8 -5.96 40.84 -4.03
CA ASN A 8 -4.73 41.51 -4.43
C ASN A 8 -4.79 43.02 -4.20
N ASN A 9 -5.90 43.58 -3.71
CA ASN A 9 -5.98 44.99 -3.34
C ASN A 9 -5.75 45.13 -1.84
N GLY A 10 -4.48 45.29 -1.46
CA GLY A 10 -4.02 45.58 -0.11
C GLY A 10 -4.42 46.99 0.38
N SER A 11 -5.71 47.31 0.41
CA SER A 11 -6.18 48.65 0.79
C SER A 11 -7.41 48.65 1.69
N ASP A 12 -7.48 47.74 2.67
CA ASP A 12 -8.25 48.01 3.89
C ASP A 12 -7.33 47.95 5.12
N PRO A 13 -6.78 49.11 5.55
CA PRO A 13 -5.80 49.19 6.63
C PRO A 13 -6.44 49.14 8.03
N THR A 14 -7.76 48.94 8.16
CA THR A 14 -8.43 49.19 9.43
C THR A 14 -8.40 48.05 10.44
N ASN A 15 -8.16 46.78 10.11
CA ASN A 15 -8.26 45.71 11.13
C ASN A 15 -7.54 44.41 10.76
N GLY A 16 -6.20 44.32 10.87
CA GLY A 16 -5.43 43.05 11.01
C GLY A 16 -5.64 41.89 10.00
N GLY A 17 -6.63 41.94 9.12
CA GLY A 17 -7.22 40.81 8.40
C GLY A 17 -6.40 40.38 7.19
N VAL A 18 -5.61 41.30 6.62
CA VAL A 18 -4.60 41.00 5.62
C VAL A 18 -3.53 40.08 6.21
N PHE A 19 -3.05 40.38 7.42
CA PHE A 19 -2.07 39.55 8.10
C PHE A 19 -2.67 38.19 8.51
N PHE A 20 -3.93 38.15 8.97
CA PHE A 20 -4.60 36.91 9.38
C PHE A 20 -4.87 35.94 8.22
N TYR A 21 -5.27 36.45 7.05
CA TYR A 21 -5.57 35.64 5.87
C TYR A 21 -4.30 35.04 5.24
N ASP A 22 -3.20 35.80 5.25
CA ASP A 22 -1.95 35.38 4.63
C ASP A 22 -1.28 34.20 5.36
N TRP A 23 -1.20 34.21 6.70
CA TRP A 23 -0.58 33.08 7.43
C TRP A 23 -1.41 31.80 7.34
N GLN A 24 -2.75 31.91 7.31
CA GLN A 24 -3.65 30.78 7.14
C GLN A 24 -3.45 30.11 5.78
N MET A 25 -3.34 30.93 4.72
CA MET A 25 -3.00 30.45 3.38
C MET A 25 -1.62 29.79 3.36
N TYR A 26 -0.61 30.36 4.04
CA TYR A 26 0.72 29.75 4.12
C TYR A 26 0.73 28.41 4.86
N ILE A 27 -0.06 28.25 5.94
CA ILE A 27 -0.21 26.94 6.61
C ILE A 27 -0.84 25.92 5.68
N SER A 28 -1.93 26.27 5.00
CA SER A 28 -2.57 25.37 4.04
C SER A 28 -1.64 25.03 2.87
N PHE A 29 -0.83 25.99 2.41
CA PHE A 29 0.19 25.73 1.39
C PHE A 29 1.28 24.78 1.87
N ALA A 30 1.80 24.97 3.08
CA ALA A 30 2.79 24.07 3.66
C ALA A 30 2.23 22.64 3.82
N ALA A 31 1.00 22.51 4.29
CA ALA A 31 0.30 21.23 4.41
C ALA A 31 0.07 20.56 3.05
N PHE A 32 -0.26 21.35 2.02
CA PHE A 32 -0.36 20.89 0.63
C PHE A 32 0.99 20.36 0.12
N VAL A 33 2.07 21.13 0.27
CA VAL A 33 3.42 20.71 -0.14
C VAL A 33 3.83 19.42 0.57
N PHE A 34 3.57 19.32 1.87
CA PHE A 34 3.82 18.10 2.64
C PHE A 34 3.08 16.88 2.07
N ALA A 35 1.79 17.01 1.76
CA ALA A 35 1.00 15.92 1.15
C ALA A 35 1.56 15.50 -0.23
N ILE A 36 1.97 16.46 -1.06
CA ILE A 36 2.60 16.19 -2.35
C ILE A 36 3.94 15.44 -2.18
N LEU A 37 4.78 15.86 -1.22
CA LEU A 37 6.04 15.17 -0.93
C LEU A 37 5.81 13.71 -0.51
N VAL A 38 4.80 13.45 0.33
CA VAL A 38 4.43 12.07 0.72
C VAL A 38 4.06 11.23 -0.50
N ILE A 39 3.25 11.76 -1.43
CA ILE A 39 2.88 11.07 -2.67
C ILE A 39 4.11 10.78 -3.53
N ILE A 40 4.99 11.77 -3.71
CA ILE A 40 6.21 11.63 -4.51
C ILE A 40 7.12 10.55 -3.89
N PHE A 41 7.38 10.60 -2.58
CA PHE A 41 8.21 9.61 -1.90
C PHE A 41 7.63 8.19 -2.03
N ALA A 42 6.34 8.01 -1.81
CA ALA A 42 5.68 6.71 -1.96
C ALA A 42 5.81 6.19 -3.41
N THR A 43 5.64 7.07 -4.40
CA THR A 43 5.74 6.72 -5.82
C THR A 43 7.17 6.31 -6.21
N VAL A 44 8.16 7.10 -5.81
CA VAL A 44 9.59 6.81 -6.07
C VAL A 44 9.99 5.48 -5.43
N ILE A 45 9.56 5.22 -4.19
CA ILE A 45 9.81 3.95 -3.50
C ILE A 45 9.17 2.78 -4.26
N ASN A 46 7.89 2.90 -4.65
CA ASN A 46 7.19 1.86 -5.40
C ASN A 46 7.88 1.52 -6.72
N ILE A 47 8.27 2.53 -7.49
CA ILE A 47 9.01 2.36 -8.75
C ILE A 47 10.36 1.69 -8.49
N THR A 48 11.11 2.16 -7.49
CA THR A 48 12.44 1.63 -7.14
C THR A 48 12.37 0.15 -6.75
N VAL A 49 11.43 -0.20 -5.85
CA VAL A 49 11.24 -1.59 -5.42
C VAL A 49 10.83 -2.45 -6.60
N TYR A 50 9.90 -1.98 -7.45
CA TYR A 50 9.45 -2.74 -8.61
C TYR A 50 10.58 -2.99 -9.62
N GLN A 51 11.36 -1.97 -9.96
CA GLN A 51 12.45 -2.08 -10.93
C GLN A 51 13.55 -3.04 -10.42
N LYS A 52 13.94 -2.91 -9.14
CA LYS A 52 14.99 -3.77 -8.57
C LYS A 52 14.56 -5.22 -8.42
N THR A 53 13.33 -5.46 -7.99
CA THR A 53 12.87 -6.82 -7.66
C THR A 53 12.36 -7.60 -8.86
N LYS A 54 11.87 -6.92 -9.92
CA LYS A 54 11.43 -7.56 -11.16
C LYS A 54 12.61 -8.01 -12.03
N ALA A 55 13.66 -7.20 -12.12
CA ALA A 55 14.80 -7.48 -13.00
C ALA A 55 15.68 -8.65 -12.50
N LYS A 56 15.70 -8.88 -11.18
CA LYS A 56 16.56 -9.87 -10.56
C LYS A 56 15.89 -11.23 -10.42
N LYS A 57 16.59 -12.28 -10.85
CA LYS A 57 16.19 -13.68 -10.60
C LYS A 57 16.50 -14.07 -9.16
N SER A 58 15.60 -14.83 -8.55
CA SER A 58 15.84 -15.41 -7.21
C SER A 58 16.66 -16.70 -7.34
N ASN A 59 17.48 -17.00 -6.34
CA ASN A 59 18.25 -18.25 -6.29
C ASN A 59 17.41 -19.42 -5.77
N VAL A 60 16.24 -19.16 -5.18
CA VAL A 60 15.36 -20.18 -4.59
C VAL A 60 14.02 -20.15 -5.30
N LEU A 61 13.57 -21.31 -5.78
CA LEU A 61 12.22 -21.41 -6.36
C LEU A 61 11.17 -21.15 -5.27
N GLN A 62 10.15 -20.37 -5.61
CA GLN A 62 9.11 -19.95 -4.66
C GLN A 62 8.37 -21.13 -4.03
N LYS A 63 8.18 -22.22 -4.78
CA LYS A 63 7.58 -23.47 -4.28
C LYS A 63 8.44 -24.12 -3.20
N ASP A 64 9.75 -24.12 -3.38
CA ASP A 64 10.69 -24.73 -2.44
C ASP A 64 10.84 -23.84 -1.20
N LEU A 65 10.87 -22.52 -1.39
CA LEU A 65 10.81 -21.56 -0.29
C LEU A 65 9.55 -21.75 0.55
N PHE A 66 8.38 -21.91 -0.08
CA PHE A 66 7.13 -22.17 0.64
C PHE A 66 7.20 -23.44 1.47
N LYS A 67 7.71 -24.54 0.90
CA LYS A 67 7.87 -25.81 1.63
C LYS A 67 8.85 -25.66 2.81
N ALA A 68 9.99 -25.02 2.59
CA ALA A 68 10.99 -24.80 3.63
C ALA A 68 10.42 -23.97 4.80
N LEU A 69 9.66 -22.92 4.46
CA LEU A 69 8.95 -22.10 5.46
C LEU A 69 7.90 -22.91 6.22
N ALA A 70 7.05 -23.69 5.52
CA ALA A 70 6.02 -24.53 6.13
C ALA A 70 6.60 -25.57 7.12
N ILE A 71 7.74 -26.17 6.77
CA ILE A 71 8.46 -27.10 7.65
C ILE A 71 9.01 -26.35 8.87
N LYS A 72 9.71 -25.23 8.65
CA LYS A 72 10.33 -24.46 9.73
C LYS A 72 9.32 -23.94 10.76
N THR A 73 8.12 -23.57 10.32
CA THR A 73 7.08 -23.02 11.19
C THR A 73 6.03 -24.04 11.62
N ASN A 74 6.19 -25.32 11.24
CA ASN A 74 5.27 -26.41 11.55
C ASN A 74 3.82 -26.20 11.03
N TYR A 75 3.67 -25.49 9.91
CA TYR A 75 2.40 -25.29 9.20
C TYR A 75 2.38 -26.06 7.87
N THR A 76 2.62 -27.37 7.95
CA THR A 76 2.71 -28.28 6.80
C THR A 76 1.35 -28.65 6.22
N ASP A 77 0.25 -28.27 6.89
CA ASP A 77 -1.12 -28.48 6.45
C ASP A 77 -1.55 -27.52 5.33
N ILE A 78 -0.78 -26.46 5.07
CA ILE A 78 -1.09 -25.45 4.05
C ILE A 78 -0.69 -25.94 2.66
N LYS A 79 -1.65 -25.94 1.74
CA LYS A 79 -1.45 -26.27 0.32
C LYS A 79 -1.17 -25.02 -0.50
N LEU A 80 -0.17 -25.09 -1.37
CA LEU A 80 0.13 -24.04 -2.36
C LEU A 80 -0.51 -24.40 -3.70
N MET A 81 -1.44 -23.57 -4.16
CA MET A 81 -2.20 -23.73 -5.40
C MET A 81 -1.78 -22.66 -6.41
N TYR A 82 -1.62 -23.03 -7.67
CA TYR A 82 -1.31 -22.10 -8.77
C TYR A 82 -2.44 -22.06 -9.79
N GLY A 83 -2.77 -20.87 -10.30
CA GLY A 83 -3.68 -20.70 -11.45
C GLY A 83 -5.19 -20.76 -11.14
N GLU A 84 -5.59 -21.19 -9.94
CA GLU A 84 -6.99 -21.20 -9.53
C GLU A 84 -7.46 -19.80 -9.09
N ARG A 85 -8.27 -19.15 -9.93
CA ARG A 85 -8.73 -17.76 -9.71
C ARG A 85 -9.91 -17.69 -8.75
N LYS A 86 -9.63 -17.74 -7.44
CA LYS A 86 -10.50 -17.09 -6.45
C LYS A 86 -9.65 -16.09 -5.68
N ARG A 87 -9.50 -14.87 -6.21
CA ARG A 87 -8.75 -13.79 -5.54
C ARG A 87 -9.67 -13.00 -4.63
N VAL A 88 -9.29 -12.85 -3.36
CA VAL A 88 -9.96 -11.93 -2.43
C VAL A 88 -9.22 -10.58 -2.38
N ASN A 89 -7.89 -10.56 -2.51
CA ASN A 89 -7.06 -9.35 -2.58
C ASN A 89 -5.99 -9.50 -3.67
N ASN A 90 -5.49 -8.38 -4.20
CA ASN A 90 -4.36 -8.33 -5.14
C ASN A 90 -3.07 -8.96 -4.63
N HIS A 91 -2.84 -8.92 -3.31
CA HIS A 91 -1.57 -9.29 -2.71
C HIS A 91 -1.66 -10.39 -1.64
N PHE A 92 -2.88 -10.77 -1.24
CA PHE A 92 -3.11 -11.83 -0.26
C PHE A 92 -4.25 -12.74 -0.68
N ASN A 93 -3.95 -14.03 -0.84
CA ASN A 93 -4.93 -14.96 -1.37
C ASN A 93 -4.90 -16.32 -0.68
N TYR A 94 -5.02 -16.28 0.65
CA TYR A 94 -5.09 -17.45 1.48
C TYR A 94 -6.53 -17.70 1.94
N ARG A 95 -7.01 -18.93 1.75
CA ARG A 95 -8.33 -19.40 2.17
C ARG A 95 -8.19 -20.17 3.48
N ALA A 96 -8.39 -19.47 4.59
CA ALA A 96 -8.23 -20.05 5.94
C ALA A 96 -9.11 -21.30 6.16
N ALA A 97 -10.34 -21.32 5.63
CA ALA A 97 -11.24 -22.47 5.77
C ALA A 97 -10.74 -23.75 5.09
N PHE A 98 -9.91 -23.63 4.04
CA PHE A 98 -9.42 -24.76 3.23
C PHE A 98 -7.91 -24.99 3.36
N GLN A 99 -7.21 -24.11 4.07
CA GLN A 99 -5.74 -24.14 4.20
C GLN A 99 -5.01 -24.03 2.86
N GLU A 100 -5.51 -23.18 1.96
CA GLU A 100 -4.95 -23.05 0.61
C GLU A 100 -4.43 -21.63 0.35
N LEU A 101 -3.17 -21.52 -0.06
CA LEU A 101 -2.59 -20.29 -0.61
C LEU A 101 -2.66 -20.35 -2.15
N HIS A 102 -3.40 -19.44 -2.76
CA HIS A 102 -3.68 -19.41 -4.19
C HIS A 102 -2.87 -18.33 -4.90
N LEU A 103 -1.83 -18.71 -5.65
CA LEU A 103 -0.99 -17.78 -6.41
C LEU A 103 -1.28 -17.83 -7.92
N PRO A 104 -1.07 -16.73 -8.65
CA PRO A 104 -1.14 -16.73 -10.11
C PRO A 104 -0.14 -17.70 -10.75
N LYS A 105 -0.53 -18.36 -11.86
CA LYS A 105 0.31 -19.37 -12.55
C LYS A 105 1.69 -18.83 -12.97
N TRP A 106 1.77 -17.57 -13.38
CA TRP A 106 3.05 -16.96 -13.76
C TRP A 106 4.09 -16.92 -12.61
N TYR A 107 3.69 -17.07 -11.33
CA TYR A 107 4.65 -17.21 -10.22
C TYR A 107 5.34 -18.56 -10.19
N GLU A 108 4.65 -19.62 -10.64
CA GLU A 108 5.28 -20.93 -10.84
C GLU A 108 6.33 -20.86 -11.95
N GLU A 109 6.03 -20.10 -13.01
CA GLU A 109 6.85 -20.02 -14.21
C GLU A 109 8.01 -18.99 -14.09
N ASN A 110 7.90 -17.99 -13.21
CA ASN A 110 8.88 -16.92 -13.07
C ASN A 110 9.58 -16.91 -11.71
N ASN A 111 10.88 -17.19 -11.72
CA ASN A 111 11.72 -17.14 -10.53
C ASN A 111 12.37 -15.75 -10.32
N SER A 112 11.62 -14.80 -9.74
CA SER A 112 12.09 -13.43 -9.48
C SER A 112 12.10 -13.09 -8.00
N VAL A 113 12.97 -12.17 -7.59
CA VAL A 113 13.01 -11.64 -6.21
C VAL A 113 11.67 -11.01 -5.82
N LYS A 114 10.95 -10.41 -6.77
CA LYS A 114 9.59 -9.92 -6.55
C LYS A 114 8.64 -11.03 -6.10
N GLY A 115 8.73 -12.22 -6.70
CA GLY A 115 7.93 -13.37 -6.29
C GLY A 115 8.35 -13.93 -4.94
N THR A 116 9.64 -13.96 -4.65
CA THR A 116 10.16 -14.28 -3.30
C THR A 116 9.60 -13.33 -2.25
N MET A 117 9.64 -12.01 -2.49
CA MET A 117 9.05 -11.03 -1.60
C MET A 117 7.55 -11.27 -1.39
N LEU A 118 6.79 -11.50 -2.47
CA LEU A 118 5.36 -11.76 -2.34
C LEU A 118 5.07 -13.05 -1.56
N MET A 119 5.84 -14.12 -1.80
CA MET A 119 5.70 -15.38 -1.09
C MET A 119 5.93 -15.18 0.41
N LEU A 120 7.02 -14.50 0.78
CA LEU A 120 7.31 -14.17 2.17
C LEU A 120 6.22 -13.30 2.80
N TYR A 121 5.68 -12.33 2.06
CA TYR A 121 4.58 -11.49 2.52
C TYR A 121 3.32 -12.32 2.80
N ASN A 122 2.95 -13.22 1.88
CA ASN A 122 1.79 -14.09 2.03
C ASN A 122 1.98 -15.05 3.19
N PHE A 123 3.13 -15.72 3.26
CA PHE A 123 3.43 -16.67 4.31
C PHE A 123 3.40 -16.02 5.69
N THR A 124 4.03 -14.84 5.84
CA THR A 124 4.01 -14.09 7.11
C THR A 124 2.59 -13.68 7.51
N ASN A 125 1.74 -13.34 6.54
CA ASN A 125 0.33 -13.06 6.82
C ASN A 125 -0.45 -14.32 7.25
N ILE A 126 -0.12 -15.50 6.72
CA ILE A 126 -0.72 -16.76 7.18
C ILE A 126 -0.33 -17.02 8.63
N LEU A 127 0.95 -16.85 8.98
CA LEU A 127 1.43 -16.94 10.36
C LEU A 127 0.66 -15.98 11.26
N ASP A 128 0.53 -14.71 10.85
CA ASP A 128 -0.24 -13.71 11.59
C ASP A 128 -1.69 -14.15 11.81
N ILE A 129 -2.38 -14.74 10.82
CA ILE A 129 -3.77 -15.23 10.98
C ILE A 129 -3.87 -16.40 11.96
N ARG A 130 -2.85 -17.27 11.97
CA ARG A 130 -2.82 -18.45 12.84
C ARG A 130 -2.47 -18.09 14.27
N GLU A 131 -1.57 -17.14 14.47
CA GLU A 131 -1.13 -16.68 15.79
C GLU A 131 -2.03 -15.58 16.37
N GLN A 132 -2.66 -14.76 15.52
CA GLN A 132 -3.44 -13.59 15.88
C GLN A 132 -4.71 -13.51 15.02
N ALA A 133 -5.83 -13.05 15.58
CA ALA A 133 -7.07 -12.88 14.81
C ALA A 133 -6.97 -11.85 13.67
N THR A 134 -5.90 -11.05 13.60
CA THR A 134 -5.74 -9.95 12.62
C THR A 134 -4.42 -10.07 11.87
N ASN A 135 -4.47 -9.88 10.54
CA ASN A 135 -3.29 -9.94 9.68
C ASN A 135 -2.72 -8.54 9.36
N PHE A 136 -1.56 -8.50 8.70
CA PHE A 136 -0.95 -7.23 8.28
C PHE A 136 -1.90 -6.41 7.38
N TRP A 137 -2.61 -7.03 6.44
CA TRP A 137 -3.50 -6.34 5.50
C TRP A 137 -4.64 -5.60 6.20
N SER A 138 -5.33 -6.27 7.12
CA SER A 138 -6.40 -5.69 7.93
C SER A 138 -5.90 -4.54 8.81
N ARG A 139 -4.64 -4.56 9.27
CA ARG A 139 -4.06 -3.44 10.03
C ARG A 139 -3.64 -2.29 9.11
N SER A 140 -3.12 -2.62 7.93
CA SER A 140 -2.62 -1.66 6.95
C SER A 140 -3.72 -0.85 6.26
N ILE A 141 -4.94 -1.39 6.12
CA ILE A 141 -6.05 -0.69 5.46
C ILE A 141 -6.44 0.59 6.20
N TYR A 142 -6.46 0.56 7.54
CA TYR A 142 -6.76 1.74 8.36
C TYR A 142 -5.69 2.82 8.20
N CYS A 143 -4.41 2.44 8.08
CA CYS A 143 -3.33 3.38 7.79
C CYS A 143 -3.55 4.08 6.44
N HIS A 144 -3.94 3.32 5.40
CA HIS A 144 -4.21 3.89 4.08
C HIS A 144 -5.44 4.80 4.07
N ILE A 145 -6.50 4.44 4.78
CA ILE A 145 -7.70 5.28 4.89
C ILE A 145 -7.34 6.60 5.57
N LEU A 146 -6.68 6.57 6.72
CA LEU A 146 -6.26 7.78 7.44
C LEU A 146 -5.32 8.65 6.59
N ALA A 147 -4.34 8.04 5.92
CA ALA A 147 -3.43 8.75 5.05
C ALA A 147 -4.17 9.35 3.84
N ALA A 148 -5.12 8.64 3.24
CA ALA A 148 -5.88 9.12 2.09
C ALA A 148 -6.77 10.32 2.48
N PHE A 149 -7.44 10.25 3.63
CA PHE A 149 -8.16 11.39 4.19
C PHE A 149 -7.23 12.56 4.49
N GLY A 150 -6.07 12.31 5.09
CA GLY A 150 -5.10 13.38 5.39
C GLY A 150 -4.55 14.07 4.13
N VAL A 151 -4.20 13.30 3.09
CA VAL A 151 -3.83 13.84 1.77
C VAL A 151 -4.99 14.65 1.18
N GLY A 152 -6.20 14.07 1.16
CA GLY A 152 -7.39 14.73 0.60
C GLY A 152 -7.69 16.05 1.30
N SER A 153 -7.69 16.07 2.63
CA SER A 153 -7.91 17.27 3.45
C SER A 153 -6.88 18.36 3.17
N ASN A 154 -5.60 18.01 3.08
CA ASN A 154 -4.52 18.98 2.79
C ASN A 154 -4.62 19.54 1.37
N LEU A 155 -4.94 18.68 0.38
CA LEU A 155 -5.12 19.11 -1.01
C LEU A 155 -6.35 20.02 -1.16
N ILE A 156 -7.50 19.59 -0.64
CA ILE A 156 -8.76 20.34 -0.74
C ILE A 156 -8.65 21.67 -0.02
N SER A 157 -8.06 21.70 1.18
CA SER A 157 -7.87 22.95 1.94
C SER A 157 -7.17 24.03 1.11
N TYR A 158 -6.00 23.73 0.54
CA TYR A 158 -5.25 24.71 -0.24
C TYR A 158 -5.92 25.06 -1.57
N LEU A 159 -6.47 24.07 -2.28
CA LEU A 159 -7.17 24.32 -3.55
C LEU A 159 -8.42 25.18 -3.34
N SER A 160 -9.18 24.96 -2.27
CA SER A 160 -10.32 25.80 -1.90
C SER A 160 -9.89 27.22 -1.53
N PHE A 161 -8.79 27.38 -0.78
CA PHE A 161 -8.20 28.71 -0.52
C PHE A 161 -7.80 29.45 -1.79
N ARG A 162 -7.24 28.74 -2.77
CA ARG A 162 -6.66 29.36 -3.98
C ARG A 162 -7.68 29.65 -5.07
N PHE A 163 -8.70 28.79 -5.22
CA PHE A 163 -9.60 28.81 -6.37
C PHE A 163 -11.08 29.04 -6.01
N GLY A 164 -11.44 28.95 -4.73
CA GLY A 164 -12.81 29.21 -4.30
C GLY A 164 -13.07 30.70 -4.14
N ASP A 165 -14.12 31.21 -4.80
CA ASP A 165 -14.64 32.56 -4.56
C ASP A 165 -15.79 32.48 -3.57
N TYR A 166 -15.57 32.99 -2.36
CA TYR A 166 -16.50 32.85 -1.26
C TYR A 166 -17.04 34.19 -0.74
N GLY A 167 -16.61 35.34 -1.26
CA GLY A 167 -17.00 36.68 -0.75
C GLY A 167 -16.39 37.05 0.62
N ALA A 168 -16.21 38.35 0.90
CA ALA A 168 -15.29 38.85 1.94
C ALA A 168 -15.59 38.40 3.40
N LEU A 169 -16.85 38.44 3.86
CA LEU A 169 -17.21 38.09 5.24
C LEU A 169 -17.22 36.56 5.47
N SER A 170 -17.63 35.81 4.46
CA SER A 170 -17.56 34.35 4.42
C SER A 170 -16.12 33.85 4.31
N SER A 171 -15.25 34.56 3.59
CA SER A 171 -13.83 34.21 3.43
C SER A 171 -13.08 34.11 4.76
N MET A 172 -13.40 34.93 5.77
CA MET A 172 -12.69 34.90 7.07
C MET A 172 -13.08 33.71 7.95
N ASN A 173 -14.36 33.31 7.98
CA ASN A 173 -14.78 32.13 8.72
C ASN A 173 -14.40 30.84 7.98
N LEU A 174 -14.48 30.85 6.65
CA LEU A 174 -14.11 29.71 5.82
C LEU A 174 -12.60 29.47 5.81
N SER A 175 -11.77 30.51 5.95
CA SER A 175 -10.32 30.37 6.06
C SER A 175 -9.91 29.63 7.34
N TRP A 176 -10.57 29.88 8.47
CA TRP A 176 -10.38 29.09 9.69
C TRP A 176 -10.75 27.63 9.50
N PHE A 177 -11.86 27.36 8.82
CA PHE A 177 -12.28 25.99 8.50
C PHE A 177 -11.25 25.26 7.64
N PHE A 178 -10.77 25.89 6.57
CA PHE A 178 -9.74 25.29 5.70
C PHE A 178 -8.40 25.13 6.43
N THR A 179 -8.02 26.07 7.29
CA THR A 179 -6.80 25.94 8.13
C THR A 179 -6.93 24.76 9.08
N ALA A 180 -8.06 24.63 9.77
CA ALA A 180 -8.35 23.48 10.63
C ALA A 180 -8.35 22.15 9.85
N LEU A 181 -8.85 22.17 8.60
CA LEU A 181 -8.81 21.01 7.70
C LEU A 181 -7.37 20.65 7.30
N ALA A 182 -6.51 21.62 7.05
CA ALA A 182 -5.08 21.40 6.76
C ALA A 182 -4.30 20.88 7.97
N ILE A 183 -4.57 21.42 9.15
CA ILE A 183 -3.93 20.95 10.40
C ILE A 183 -4.39 19.53 10.71
N SER A 184 -5.71 19.27 10.68
CA SER A 184 -6.24 17.92 10.92
C SER A 184 -5.77 16.92 9.87
N GLY A 185 -5.72 17.31 8.58
CA GLY A 185 -5.18 16.46 7.51
C GLY A 185 -3.70 16.09 7.72
N THR A 186 -2.90 17.06 8.17
CA THR A 186 -1.49 16.84 8.51
C THR A 186 -1.33 15.91 9.72
N ILE A 187 -2.13 16.09 10.77
CA ILE A 187 -2.14 15.20 11.94
C ILE A 187 -2.53 13.77 11.53
N LEU A 188 -3.56 13.62 10.69
CA LEU A 188 -3.99 12.32 10.17
C LEU A 188 -2.88 11.63 9.38
N LEU A 189 -2.17 12.37 8.54
CA LEU A 189 -1.01 11.86 7.80
C LEU A 189 0.11 11.39 8.72
N ILE A 190 0.48 12.20 9.71
CA ILE A 190 1.54 11.85 10.67
C ILE A 190 1.13 10.63 11.49
N ALA A 191 -0.11 10.57 11.97
CA ALA A 191 -0.64 9.43 12.72
C ALA A 191 -0.65 8.15 11.87
N ALA A 192 -1.11 8.24 10.62
CA ALA A 192 -1.09 7.13 9.67
C ALA A 192 0.35 6.66 9.38
N TRP A 193 1.29 7.59 9.25
CA TRP A 193 2.70 7.29 9.02
C TRP A 193 3.34 6.61 10.23
N ALA A 194 3.12 7.12 11.44
CA ALA A 194 3.60 6.50 12.67
C ALA A 194 3.04 5.06 12.84
N TRP A 195 1.75 4.87 12.56
CA TRP A 195 1.14 3.55 12.57
C TRP A 195 1.73 2.66 11.48
N TRP A 196 1.93 3.16 10.27
CA TRP A 196 2.56 2.45 9.15
C TRP A 196 3.93 1.89 9.52
N VAL A 197 4.80 2.73 10.05
CA VAL A 197 6.15 2.32 10.49
C VAL A 197 6.02 1.22 11.55
N LYS A 198 5.14 1.39 12.54
CA LYS A 198 4.93 0.39 13.60
C LYS A 198 4.51 -0.98 13.07
N ILE A 199 3.58 -1.05 12.10
CA ILE A 199 3.13 -2.33 11.54
C ILE A 199 4.21 -2.96 10.67
N PHE A 200 4.95 -2.17 9.89
CA PHE A 200 6.03 -2.68 9.04
C PHE A 200 7.23 -3.15 9.84
N THR A 201 7.62 -2.46 10.91
CA THR A 201 8.75 -2.91 11.73
C THR A 201 8.46 -4.29 12.34
N LYS A 202 7.22 -4.52 12.79
CA LYS A 202 6.79 -5.85 13.25
C LYS A 202 6.86 -6.89 12.14
N LEU A 203 6.38 -6.55 10.94
CA LEU A 203 6.43 -7.43 9.78
C LEU A 203 7.89 -7.76 9.39
N ILE A 204 8.76 -6.76 9.31
CA ILE A 204 10.18 -6.91 8.96
C ILE A 204 10.89 -7.80 9.97
N LYS A 205 10.58 -7.66 11.27
CA LYS A 205 11.15 -8.54 12.30
C LYS A 205 10.76 -10.01 12.07
N LYS A 206 9.47 -10.28 11.82
CA LYS A 206 8.99 -11.64 11.50
C LYS A 206 9.63 -12.17 10.20
N LEU A 207 9.71 -11.34 9.16
CA LEU A 207 10.36 -11.68 7.90
C LEU A 207 11.83 -12.04 8.11
N ASP A 208 12.53 -11.28 8.95
CA ASP A 208 13.92 -11.56 9.26
C ASP A 208 14.07 -12.95 9.91
N GLU A 209 13.28 -13.23 10.95
CA GLU A 209 13.26 -14.51 11.66
C GLU A 209 12.98 -15.71 10.73
N ILE A 210 11.99 -15.61 9.85
CA ILE A 210 11.63 -16.72 8.95
C ILE A 210 12.60 -16.89 7.78
N THR A 211 13.28 -15.83 7.35
CA THR A 211 14.22 -15.89 6.22
C THR A 211 15.59 -16.45 6.59
N VAL A 212 16.01 -16.38 7.86
CA VAL A 212 17.26 -17.01 8.32
C VAL A 212 17.26 -18.50 7.96
N GLY A 213 18.27 -18.95 7.22
CA GLY A 213 18.44 -20.35 6.81
C GLY A 213 17.55 -20.83 5.67
N ASN A 214 16.60 -20.00 5.20
CA ASN A 214 15.70 -20.33 4.09
C ASN A 214 16.04 -19.58 2.79
N LEU A 215 16.86 -18.52 2.87
CA LEU A 215 17.35 -17.77 1.73
C LEU A 215 18.87 -17.59 1.81
N PRO A 216 19.59 -17.53 0.67
CA PRO A 216 20.98 -17.10 0.63
C PRO A 216 21.13 -15.70 1.24
N GLU A 217 22.22 -15.45 1.97
CA GLU A 217 22.39 -14.24 2.77
C GLU A 217 22.34 -12.94 1.94
N GLU A 218 22.87 -12.96 0.72
CA GLU A 218 22.80 -11.82 -0.20
C GLU A 218 21.36 -11.50 -0.63
N GLU A 219 20.59 -12.52 -0.95
CA GLU A 219 19.19 -12.37 -1.35
C GLU A 219 18.32 -11.93 -0.16
N ARG A 220 18.55 -12.51 1.02
CA ARG A 220 17.89 -12.11 2.27
C ARG A 220 18.13 -10.63 2.56
N LYS A 221 19.38 -10.15 2.53
CA LYS A 221 19.71 -8.74 2.77
C LYS A 221 18.99 -7.80 1.79
N GLU A 222 18.93 -8.18 0.52
CA GLU A 222 18.24 -7.40 -0.49
C GLU A 222 16.73 -7.35 -0.27
N VAL A 223 16.10 -8.51 -0.04
CA VAL A 223 14.67 -8.62 0.26
C VAL A 223 14.29 -7.76 1.48
N LEU A 224 15.05 -7.88 2.57
CA LEU A 224 14.81 -7.09 3.79
C LEU A 224 15.03 -5.59 3.55
N LYS A 225 16.01 -5.21 2.72
CA LYS A 225 16.21 -3.81 2.32
C LYS A 225 15.01 -3.26 1.56
N MET A 226 14.43 -4.04 0.64
CA MET A 226 13.23 -3.62 -0.10
C MET A 226 12.02 -3.46 0.84
N PHE A 227 11.83 -4.37 1.79
CA PHE A 227 10.78 -4.23 2.80
C PHE A 227 10.98 -3.02 3.72
N LYS A 228 12.21 -2.75 4.16
CA LYS A 228 12.56 -1.54 4.92
C LYS A 228 12.27 -0.26 4.12
N LEU A 229 12.52 -0.29 2.81
CA LEU A 229 12.20 0.84 1.95
C LEU A 229 10.68 1.07 1.85
N GLN A 230 9.88 0.00 1.69
CA GLN A 230 8.42 0.12 1.72
C GLN A 230 7.88 0.59 3.08
N ALA A 231 8.55 0.22 4.18
CA ALA A 231 8.18 0.68 5.54
C ALA A 231 8.34 2.20 5.75
N SER A 232 9.07 2.88 4.86
CA SER A 232 9.48 4.27 5.08
C SER A 232 8.35 5.28 4.92
N VAL A 233 7.30 4.96 4.15
CA VAL A 233 6.15 5.86 3.92
C VAL A 233 4.88 5.06 3.61
N PRO A 234 3.67 5.52 4.02
CA PRO A 234 2.40 4.93 3.60
C PRO A 234 2.25 4.89 2.08
N PHE A 235 1.27 4.12 1.58
CA PHE A 235 0.97 3.95 0.13
C PHE A 235 2.01 3.18 -0.69
N THR A 236 3.05 2.62 -0.07
CA THR A 236 4.06 1.79 -0.77
C THR A 236 3.62 0.33 -0.96
N VAL A 237 2.43 -0.03 -0.45
CA VAL A 237 1.83 -1.33 -0.69
C VAL A 237 0.36 -1.14 -1.00
N ASN A 238 -0.10 -1.70 -2.12
CA ASN A 238 -1.49 -1.58 -2.55
C ASN A 238 -2.37 -2.57 -1.78
N THR A 239 -3.29 -2.04 -0.96
CA THR A 239 -4.22 -2.82 -0.13
C THR A 239 -5.59 -3.05 -0.78
N THR A 240 -5.78 -2.68 -2.05
CA THR A 240 -7.09 -2.74 -2.72
C THR A 240 -7.57 -4.18 -2.90
N ILE A 241 -8.80 -4.41 -2.47
CA ILE A 241 -9.56 -5.66 -2.62
C ILE A 241 -10.17 -5.66 -4.04
N ILE A 242 -9.86 -6.66 -4.85
CA ILE A 242 -10.54 -6.88 -6.14
C ILE A 242 -11.61 -7.93 -5.93
N ILE A 243 -12.85 -7.62 -6.32
CA ILE A 243 -13.94 -8.60 -6.38
C ILE A 243 -13.53 -9.68 -7.40
N PRO A 244 -13.49 -10.96 -7.02
CA PRO A 244 -13.09 -12.03 -7.94
C PRO A 244 -13.99 -12.02 -9.17
N ARG A 245 -13.38 -11.99 -10.36
CA ARG A 245 -14.08 -12.22 -11.63
C ARG A 245 -14.76 -13.60 -11.55
N LYS A 246 -16.02 -13.69 -11.96
CA LYS A 246 -16.63 -15.01 -12.24
C LYS A 246 -15.74 -15.71 -13.26
N VAL A 247 -15.38 -16.96 -12.96
CA VAL A 247 -14.67 -17.83 -13.90
C VAL A 247 -15.73 -18.26 -14.91
N ASP A 248 -15.54 -17.91 -16.18
CA ASP A 248 -16.33 -18.52 -17.26
C ASP A 248 -15.93 -20.00 -17.33
N GLU A 249 -16.92 -20.89 -17.31
CA GLU A 249 -16.76 -22.35 -17.18
C GLU A 249 -15.84 -22.97 -18.26
N ASP A 250 -15.63 -22.25 -19.36
CA ASP A 250 -14.79 -22.66 -20.49
C ASP A 250 -13.27 -22.67 -20.19
N GLU A 251 -12.79 -21.86 -19.23
CA GLU A 251 -11.36 -21.89 -18.83
C GLU A 251 -11.06 -23.04 -17.85
N ALA A 252 -12.04 -23.47 -17.05
CA ALA A 252 -11.87 -24.57 -16.09
C ALA A 252 -11.77 -25.94 -16.79
N ASN A 253 -12.52 -26.13 -17.89
CA ASN A 253 -12.54 -27.39 -18.64
C ASN A 253 -11.32 -27.60 -19.56
N LYS A 254 -10.54 -26.56 -19.85
CA LYS A 254 -9.30 -26.69 -20.65
C LYS A 254 -8.10 -27.20 -19.85
N VAL A 255 -8.15 -27.14 -18.51
CA VAL A 255 -7.05 -27.56 -17.63
C VAL A 255 -7.20 -29.01 -17.16
N SER A 256 -8.41 -29.56 -17.18
CA SER A 256 -8.72 -30.88 -16.62
C SER A 256 -8.70 -32.05 -17.62
N THR A 257 -8.41 -31.82 -18.91
CA THR A 257 -8.30 -32.92 -19.89
C THR A 257 -6.84 -33.39 -20.00
N PRO A 258 -6.51 -34.63 -19.58
CA PRO A 258 -5.22 -35.21 -19.93
C PRO A 258 -5.19 -35.40 -21.45
N LYS A 259 -4.14 -34.89 -22.10
CA LYS A 259 -3.79 -35.28 -23.47
C LYS A 259 -3.69 -36.80 -23.50
N LYS A 260 -4.69 -37.48 -24.08
CA LYS A 260 -4.52 -38.87 -24.49
C LYS A 260 -3.38 -38.89 -25.52
N GLU A 261 -2.25 -39.42 -25.12
CA GLU A 261 -1.21 -39.83 -26.05
C GLU A 261 -1.86 -40.73 -27.10
N LYS A 262 -1.81 -40.29 -28.36
CA LYS A 262 -2.06 -41.18 -29.48
C LYS A 262 -0.89 -42.17 -29.49
N VAL A 263 -1.15 -43.37 -28.98
CA VAL A 263 -0.35 -44.55 -29.31
C VAL A 263 -0.51 -44.77 -30.82
N THR A 264 0.54 -44.50 -31.56
CA THR A 264 0.72 -44.93 -32.94
C THR A 264 0.81 -46.45 -32.96
N ALA A 265 0.00 -47.08 -33.81
CA ALA A 265 0.20 -48.44 -34.30
C ALA A 265 0.77 -48.36 -35.72
#